data_AF-A0A257VUF2-F1
#
_entry.id   AF-A0A257VUF2-F1
#
_cell.length_a   1.000
_cell.length_b   1.000
_cell.length_c   1.000
_cell.angle_alpha   90.00
_cell.angle_beta   90.00
_cell.angle_gamma   90.00
#
_symmetry.space_group_name_H-M   'P 1'
#
loop_
_entity.id
_entity.type
_entity.pdbx_description
1 polymer ?
#
loop_
_entity_poly.entity_id
_entity_poly.type
_entity_poly.pdbx_seq_one_letter_code
_entity_poly.pdbx_strand_id
1 'polypeptide(L)'
;AVDKVIAPHAIFDLIEGFYALKPPTRVRMLSEVMNGTWEALASPVGWADLKDVALRLEAVQAVRPTPNFEPVAAAFKRIKNILTQAGTLPSGAPDASLFNEAEAGVAAAAQQAAIKDGGYPAQLERIAGLRPAIDHFFDQVLVNDPDPAVRDNRLRLLNQLINEFSSIADFSEIVTK
;
A
#
# COMPACT_ATOMS: atom_id res chain seq x y z
N ALA A 1 -19.18 -18.78 22.42
CA ALA A 1 -17.84 -18.62 21.82
C ALA A 1 -17.85 -19.34 20.49
N VAL A 2 -18.14 -18.63 19.40
CA VAL A 2 -18.08 -19.20 18.05
C VAL A 2 -17.16 -18.29 17.25
N ASP A 3 -15.89 -18.67 17.19
CA ASP A 3 -14.97 -18.18 16.16
C ASP A 3 -15.52 -18.64 14.81
N LYS A 4 -16.35 -17.80 14.19
CA LYS A 4 -16.77 -17.99 12.81
C LYS A 4 -15.73 -17.34 11.92
N VAL A 5 -14.63 -18.06 11.70
CA VAL A 5 -13.81 -17.86 10.51
C VAL A 5 -14.74 -18.08 9.32
N ILE A 6 -15.22 -16.99 8.72
CA ILE A 6 -15.96 -17.07 7.46
C ILE A 6 -14.95 -17.55 6.43
N ALA A 7 -15.19 -18.74 5.87
CA ALA A 7 -14.32 -19.29 4.84
C ALA A 7 -14.24 -18.29 3.67
N PRO A 8 -13.08 -18.07 3.02
CA PRO A 8 -12.90 -17.04 1.99
C PRO A 8 -13.99 -17.04 0.92
N HIS A 9 -14.42 -18.22 0.48
CA HIS A 9 -15.51 -18.46 -0.46
C HIS A 9 -16.86 -17.87 0.01
N ALA A 10 -17.18 -17.97 1.30
CA ALA A 10 -18.43 -17.48 1.86
C ALA A 10 -18.51 -15.95 1.91
N ILE A 11 -17.37 -15.25 1.92
CA ILE A 11 -17.35 -13.79 1.75
C ILE A 11 -17.69 -13.43 0.30
N PHE A 12 -17.16 -14.15 -0.68
CA PHE A 12 -17.51 -13.94 -2.09
C PHE A 12 -18.99 -14.20 -2.36
N ASP A 13 -19.54 -15.29 -1.83
CA ASP A 13 -20.98 -15.61 -1.95
C ASP A 13 -21.85 -14.52 -1.29
N LEU A 14 -21.40 -13.96 -0.16
CA LEU A 14 -22.08 -12.85 0.51
C LEU A 14 -22.08 -11.57 -0.35
N ILE A 15 -20.98 -11.32 -1.07
CA ILE A 15 -20.82 -10.16 -1.96
C ILE A 15 -21.71 -10.32 -3.20
N GLU A 16 -21.73 -11.50 -3.83
CA GLU A 16 -22.64 -11.79 -4.95
C GLU A 16 -24.10 -11.70 -4.53
N GLY A 17 -24.45 -12.25 -3.36
CA GLY A 17 -25.80 -12.16 -2.80
C GLY A 17 -26.23 -10.72 -2.51
N PHE A 18 -25.29 -9.86 -2.08
CA PHE A 18 -25.54 -8.44 -1.86
C PHE A 18 -25.83 -7.69 -3.17
N TYR A 19 -25.16 -8.07 -4.26
CA TYR A 19 -25.35 -7.52 -5.60
C TYR A 19 -26.70 -7.83 -6.23
N ALA A 20 -27.32 -8.96 -5.85
CA ALA A 20 -28.63 -9.35 -6.34
C ALA A 20 -29.78 -8.48 -5.76
N LEU A 21 -29.51 -7.68 -4.72
CA LEU A 21 -30.51 -6.82 -4.09
C LEU A 21 -30.69 -5.50 -4.85
N LYS A 22 -31.93 -5.18 -5.22
CA LYS A 22 -32.33 -3.87 -5.78
C LYS A 22 -33.26 -3.15 -4.81
N PRO A 23 -32.97 -1.89 -4.42
CA PRO A 23 -31.81 -1.04 -4.75
C PRO A 23 -30.53 -1.41 -3.98
N PRO A 24 -29.33 -0.92 -4.37
CA PRO A 24 -28.08 -1.23 -3.67
C PRO A 24 -28.17 -0.79 -2.21
N THR A 25 -28.10 -1.78 -1.32
CA THR A 25 -28.23 -1.58 0.13
C THR A 25 -26.92 -0.99 0.65
N ARG A 26 -26.95 -0.10 1.64
CA ARG A 26 -25.74 0.40 2.32
C ARG A 26 -25.74 -0.17 3.74
N VAL A 27 -24.69 -0.88 4.13
CA VAL A 27 -24.63 -1.56 5.43
C VAL A 27 -23.66 -0.82 6.35
N ARG A 28 -24.15 -0.43 7.54
CA ARG A 28 -23.33 0.06 8.65
C ARG A 28 -22.93 -1.15 9.49
N MET A 29 -21.66 -1.56 9.43
CA MET A 29 -21.15 -2.66 10.25
C MET A 29 -20.79 -2.12 11.65
N LEU A 30 -21.28 -2.78 12.70
CA LEU A 30 -20.97 -2.46 14.09
C LEU A 30 -19.56 -2.99 14.43
N SER A 31 -18.76 -2.16 15.09
CA SER A 31 -17.39 -2.49 15.47
C SER A 31 -17.35 -3.62 16.51
N GLU A 32 -17.01 -4.84 16.09
CA GLU A 32 -16.39 -5.82 16.98
C GLU A 32 -15.13 -6.37 16.30
N VAL A 33 -14.04 -6.26 17.05
CA VAL A 33 -12.62 -6.39 16.70
C VAL A 33 -12.31 -7.62 15.83
N MET A 34 -11.84 -7.37 14.60
CA MET A 34 -11.12 -8.34 13.76
C MET A 34 -9.83 -7.67 13.27
N ASN A 35 -8.70 -7.99 13.90
CA ASN A 35 -7.41 -7.35 13.62
C ASN A 35 -6.72 -7.96 12.39
N GLY A 36 -6.09 -7.11 11.56
CA GLY A 36 -4.88 -7.44 10.80
C GLY A 36 -4.98 -7.40 9.27
N THR A 37 -6.15 -7.61 8.68
CA THR A 37 -6.33 -7.51 7.21
C THR A 37 -7.39 -6.47 6.81
N TRP A 38 -8.25 -6.10 7.76
CA TRP A 38 -9.34 -5.15 7.54
C TRP A 38 -8.90 -3.70 7.66
N GLU A 39 -8.02 -3.35 8.60
CA GLU A 39 -7.51 -1.98 8.72
C GLU A 39 -6.75 -1.51 7.47
N ALA A 40 -6.12 -2.46 6.74
CA ALA A 40 -5.42 -2.20 5.48
C ALA A 40 -6.35 -1.84 4.31
N LEU A 41 -7.65 -2.14 4.41
CA LEU A 41 -8.64 -1.99 3.33
C LEU A 41 -9.81 -1.05 3.69
N ALA A 42 -9.99 -0.71 4.96
CA ALA A 42 -11.08 0.14 5.43
C ALA A 42 -10.74 1.63 5.33
N SER A 43 -11.60 2.39 4.62
CA SER A 43 -11.57 3.86 4.64
C SER A 43 -11.87 4.38 6.06
N PRO A 44 -11.20 5.45 6.54
CA PRO A 44 -11.36 5.99 7.90
C PRO A 44 -12.78 6.48 8.25
N VAL A 45 -13.70 6.47 7.29
CA VAL A 45 -15.09 6.96 7.42
C VAL A 45 -16.05 5.86 7.92
N GLY A 46 -15.62 4.61 8.08
CA GLY A 46 -16.48 3.52 8.60
C GLY A 46 -17.51 2.99 7.61
N TRP A 47 -17.33 3.30 6.32
CA TRP A 47 -18.08 2.71 5.21
C TRP A 47 -17.07 2.09 4.26
N ALA A 48 -17.23 0.80 3.96
CA ALA A 48 -16.46 0.12 2.92
C ALA A 48 -17.41 -0.28 1.80
N ASP A 49 -17.05 0.04 0.56
CA ASP A 49 -17.73 -0.51 -0.60
C ASP A 49 -17.25 -1.95 -0.79
N LEU A 50 -18.12 -2.92 -0.53
CA LEU A 50 -17.79 -4.34 -0.65
C LEU A 50 -17.33 -4.71 -2.06
N LYS A 51 -17.80 -3.99 -3.09
CA LYS A 51 -17.29 -4.12 -4.46
C LYS A 51 -15.83 -3.76 -4.55
N ASP A 52 -15.50 -2.60 -4.00
CA ASP A 52 -14.17 -2.03 -4.08
C ASP A 52 -13.18 -2.94 -3.35
N VAL A 53 -13.56 -3.43 -2.18
CA VAL A 53 -12.82 -4.44 -1.41
C VAL A 53 -12.64 -5.74 -2.21
N ALA A 54 -13.71 -6.25 -2.85
CA ALA A 54 -13.63 -7.45 -3.69
C ALA A 54 -12.66 -7.28 -4.87
N LEU A 55 -12.77 -6.16 -5.59
CA LEU A 55 -11.91 -5.86 -6.74
C LEU A 55 -10.44 -5.71 -6.35
N ARG A 56 -10.16 -5.08 -5.19
CA ARG A 56 -8.79 -5.01 -4.65
C ARG A 56 -8.28 -6.37 -4.23
N LEU A 57 -9.11 -7.20 -3.60
CA LEU A 57 -8.74 -8.54 -3.17
C LEU A 57 -8.40 -9.44 -4.36
N GLU A 58 -9.24 -9.45 -5.39
CA GLU A 58 -8.98 -10.17 -6.64
C GLU A 58 -7.67 -9.72 -7.29
N ALA A 59 -7.43 -8.40 -7.33
CA ALA A 59 -6.20 -7.85 -7.89
C ALA A 59 -4.96 -8.25 -7.08
N VAL A 60 -5.02 -8.21 -5.76
CA VAL A 60 -3.92 -8.67 -4.89
C VAL A 60 -3.68 -10.17 -5.09
N GLN A 61 -4.73 -10.99 -5.18
CA GLN A 61 -4.58 -12.42 -5.46
C GLN A 61 -3.94 -12.69 -6.82
N ALA A 62 -4.28 -11.92 -7.84
CA ALA A 62 -3.72 -12.05 -9.18
C ALA A 62 -2.23 -11.69 -9.23
N VAL A 63 -1.79 -10.67 -8.46
CA VAL A 63 -0.40 -10.19 -8.48
C VAL A 63 0.48 -10.92 -7.46
N ARG A 64 -0.08 -11.52 -6.41
CA ARG A 64 0.66 -12.30 -5.41
C ARG A 64 1.60 -13.39 -5.95
N PRO A 65 1.25 -14.20 -6.97
CA PRO A 65 2.16 -15.21 -7.52
C PRO A 65 3.30 -14.61 -8.37
N THR A 66 3.29 -13.30 -8.65
CA THR A 66 4.36 -12.66 -9.42
C THR A 66 5.65 -12.57 -8.61
N PRO A 67 6.83 -12.71 -9.25
CA PRO A 67 8.11 -12.74 -8.55
C PRO A 67 8.45 -11.42 -7.83
N ASN A 68 7.83 -10.31 -8.22
CA ASN A 68 8.11 -8.98 -7.69
C ASN A 68 7.22 -8.60 -6.50
N PHE A 69 6.16 -9.36 -6.21
CA PHE A 69 5.18 -9.00 -5.18
C PHE A 69 5.73 -9.11 -3.75
N GLU A 70 6.28 -10.27 -3.35
CA GLU A 70 6.85 -10.41 -2.00
C GLU A 70 8.04 -9.46 -1.75
N PRO A 71 8.98 -9.30 -2.69
CA PRO A 71 10.05 -8.33 -2.54
C PRO A 71 9.53 -6.90 -2.41
N VAL A 72 8.55 -6.47 -3.20
CA VAL A 72 8.05 -5.10 -3.10
C VAL A 72 7.36 -4.86 -1.74
N ALA A 73 6.57 -5.82 -1.26
CA ALA A 73 5.95 -5.75 0.07
C ALA A 73 7.00 -5.63 1.20
N ALA A 74 8.08 -6.42 1.12
CA ALA A 74 9.18 -6.34 2.07
C ALA A 74 9.89 -4.97 2.04
N ALA A 75 10.05 -4.37 0.86
CA ALA A 75 10.60 -3.03 0.71
C ALA A 75 9.69 -1.97 1.34
N PHE A 76 8.38 -1.99 1.09
CA PHE A 76 7.44 -1.08 1.74
C PHE A 76 7.41 -1.24 3.26
N LYS A 77 7.48 -2.47 3.78
CA LYS A 77 7.61 -2.73 5.22
C LYS A 77 8.88 -2.11 5.81
N ARG A 78 10.02 -2.22 5.11
CA ARG A 78 11.27 -1.56 5.52
C ARG A 78 11.10 -0.04 5.58
N ILE A 79 10.46 0.55 4.58
CA ILE A 79 10.21 2.00 4.56
C ILE A 79 9.34 2.42 5.74
N LYS A 80 8.23 1.72 6.01
CA LYS A 80 7.36 1.99 7.16
C LYS A 80 8.14 1.95 8.48
N ASN A 81 8.98 0.92 8.67
CA ASN A 81 9.82 0.81 9.87
C ASN A 81 10.80 1.99 10.02
N ILE A 82 11.43 2.43 8.92
CA ILE A 82 12.34 3.60 8.94
C ILE A 82 11.58 4.86 9.36
N LEU A 83 10.39 5.09 8.77
CA LEU A 83 9.55 6.24 9.10
C LEU A 83 9.10 6.21 10.56
N THR A 84 8.72 5.03 11.09
CA THR A 84 8.38 4.86 12.51
C THR A 84 9.58 5.15 13.42
N GLN A 85 10.78 4.69 13.06
CA GLN A 85 12.02 4.93 13.82
C GLN A 85 12.44 6.41 13.81
N ALA A 86 12.14 7.14 12.74
CA ALA A 86 12.43 8.57 12.64
C ALA A 86 11.57 9.42 13.61
N GLY A 87 10.44 8.89 14.09
CA GLY A 87 9.55 9.58 15.01
C GLY A 87 8.76 10.69 14.30
N THR A 88 9.09 11.96 14.59
CA THR A 88 8.40 13.10 13.97
C THR A 88 8.84 13.25 12.52
N LEU A 89 7.91 13.01 11.60
CA LEU A 89 8.18 13.14 10.17
C LEU A 89 8.17 14.60 9.72
N PRO A 90 9.09 15.00 8.84
CA PRO A 90 9.07 16.33 8.22
C PRO A 90 7.85 16.48 7.32
N SER A 91 7.16 17.61 7.45
CA SER A 91 6.02 17.96 6.61
C SER A 91 6.46 18.48 5.22
N GLY A 92 5.56 18.37 4.24
CA GLY A 92 5.74 18.88 2.88
C GLY A 92 6.21 17.85 1.87
N ALA A 93 6.27 18.26 0.61
CA ALA A 93 6.80 17.45 -0.49
C ALA A 93 8.34 17.41 -0.45
N PRO A 94 8.97 16.34 -0.94
CA PRO A 94 10.42 16.30 -1.12
C PRO A 94 10.86 17.36 -2.14
N ASP A 95 12.02 17.96 -1.88
CA ASP A 95 12.70 18.92 -2.74
C ASP A 95 13.62 18.18 -3.72
N ALA A 96 13.27 18.23 -5.00
CA ALA A 96 14.02 17.58 -6.07
C ALA A 96 15.42 18.18 -6.30
N SER A 97 15.67 19.41 -5.84
CA SER A 97 16.99 20.03 -5.97
C SER A 97 18.05 19.39 -5.07
N LEU A 98 17.62 18.67 -4.04
CA LEU A 98 18.47 17.94 -3.11
C LEU A 98 18.66 16.46 -3.49
N PHE A 99 18.09 16.02 -4.61
CA PHE A 99 18.19 14.62 -5.05
C PHE A 99 19.54 14.32 -5.69
N ASN A 100 20.10 13.17 -5.32
CA ASN A 100 21.09 12.45 -6.10
C ASN A 100 20.42 11.58 -7.19
N GLU A 101 21.23 10.86 -7.96
CA GLU A 101 20.76 10.01 -9.06
C GLU A 101 19.79 8.91 -8.59
N ALA A 102 20.05 8.28 -7.45
CA ALA A 102 19.21 7.21 -6.92
C ALA A 102 17.86 7.74 -6.40
N GLU A 103 17.86 8.90 -5.74
CA GLU A 103 16.67 9.61 -5.27
C GLU A 103 15.80 10.09 -6.45
N ALA A 104 16.42 10.65 -7.49
CA ALA A 104 15.73 11.03 -8.71
C ALA A 104 15.13 9.82 -9.43
N GLY A 105 15.87 8.70 -9.48
CA GLY A 105 15.42 7.44 -10.06
C GLY A 105 14.17 6.88 -9.39
N VAL A 106 14.18 6.77 -8.05
CA VAL A 106 13.01 6.26 -7.30
C VAL A 106 11.83 7.22 -7.37
N ALA A 107 12.05 8.54 -7.35
CA ALA A 107 10.99 9.54 -7.50
C ALA A 107 10.31 9.46 -8.88
N ALA A 108 11.10 9.32 -9.95
CA ALA A 108 10.55 9.17 -11.31
C ALA A 108 9.77 7.85 -11.48
N ALA A 109 10.30 6.75 -10.93
CA ALA A 109 9.60 5.46 -10.94
C ALA A 109 8.27 5.55 -10.18
N ALA A 110 8.25 6.20 -9.01
CA ALA A 110 7.05 6.41 -8.21
C ALA A 110 5.98 7.19 -8.99
N GLN A 111 6.36 8.27 -9.67
CA GLN A 111 5.43 9.05 -10.51
C GLN A 111 4.80 8.21 -11.62
N GLN A 112 5.57 7.33 -12.26
CA GLN A 112 5.04 6.43 -13.29
C GLN A 112 4.09 5.39 -12.70
N ALA A 113 4.41 4.83 -11.53
CA ALA A 113 3.56 3.87 -10.86
C ALA A 113 2.26 4.49 -10.30
N ALA A 114 2.27 5.79 -9.99
CA ALA A 114 1.13 6.54 -9.48
C ALA A 114 0.04 6.82 -10.52
N ILE A 115 0.31 6.58 -11.80
CA ILE A 115 -0.67 6.75 -12.88
C ILE A 115 -1.87 5.83 -12.59
N LYS A 116 -3.05 6.43 -12.41
CA LYS A 116 -4.30 5.72 -12.09
C LYS A 116 -5.08 5.35 -13.35
N ASP A 117 -4.42 4.67 -14.28
CA ASP A 117 -5.06 4.05 -15.43
C ASP A 117 -5.16 2.53 -15.26
N GLY A 118 -6.10 1.90 -15.96
CA GLY A 118 -6.39 0.49 -15.77
C GLY A 118 -7.01 0.15 -14.41
N GLY A 119 -7.52 -1.08 -14.29
CA GLY A 119 -8.04 -1.59 -13.03
C GLY A 119 -6.93 -1.84 -11.99
N TYR A 120 -7.32 -2.27 -10.80
CA TYR A 120 -6.38 -2.59 -9.71
C TYR A 120 -5.23 -3.53 -10.10
N PRO A 121 -5.41 -4.59 -10.93
CA PRO A 121 -4.29 -5.44 -11.32
C PRO A 121 -3.16 -4.68 -12.04
N ALA A 122 -3.50 -3.82 -13.00
CA ALA A 122 -2.51 -3.03 -13.75
C ALA A 122 -1.77 -2.03 -12.83
N GLN A 123 -2.48 -1.46 -11.85
CA GLN A 123 -1.88 -0.59 -10.86
C GLN A 123 -0.90 -1.36 -9.96
N LEU A 124 -1.30 -2.54 -9.47
CA LEU A 124 -0.45 -3.39 -8.64
C LEU A 124 0.80 -3.90 -9.39
N GLU A 125 0.69 -4.22 -10.67
CA GLU A 125 1.83 -4.59 -11.51
C GLU A 125 2.85 -3.45 -11.63
N ARG A 126 2.38 -2.22 -11.85
CA ARG A 126 3.26 -1.04 -11.88
C ARG A 126 3.94 -0.81 -10.53
N ILE A 127 3.22 -0.99 -9.43
CA ILE A 127 3.76 -0.89 -8.07
C ILE A 127 4.83 -1.97 -7.85
N ALA A 128 4.57 -3.21 -8.24
CA ALA A 128 5.56 -4.28 -8.17
C ALA A 128 6.81 -3.97 -9.01
N GLY A 129 6.65 -3.26 -10.13
CA GLY A 129 7.72 -2.72 -10.96
C GLY A 129 8.62 -1.68 -10.28
N LEU A 130 8.24 -1.12 -9.12
CA LEU A 130 9.09 -0.18 -8.36
C LEU A 130 10.27 -0.86 -7.68
N ARG A 131 10.23 -2.19 -7.51
CA ARG A 131 11.21 -2.93 -6.73
C ARG A 131 12.67 -2.61 -7.11
N PRO A 132 13.08 -2.61 -8.40
CA PRO A 132 14.47 -2.31 -8.76
C PRO A 132 14.90 -0.89 -8.37
N ALA A 133 14.01 0.09 -8.51
CA ALA A 133 14.31 1.48 -8.15
C ALA A 133 14.43 1.68 -6.63
N ILE A 134 13.59 0.98 -5.85
CA ILE A 134 13.67 1.01 -4.38
C ILE A 134 14.94 0.32 -3.88
N ASP A 135 15.32 -0.81 -4.49
CA ASP A 135 16.56 -1.50 -4.14
C ASP A 135 17.78 -0.64 -4.44
N HIS A 136 17.85 -0.06 -5.65
CA HIS A 136 18.92 0.87 -6.02
C HIS A 136 19.00 2.08 -5.07
N PHE A 137 17.85 2.65 -4.68
CA PHE A 137 17.82 3.69 -3.65
C PHE A 137 18.47 3.22 -2.36
N PHE A 138 18.09 2.06 -1.82
CA PHE A 138 18.64 1.58 -0.55
C PHE A 138 20.10 1.12 -0.62
N ASP A 139 20.59 0.74 -1.80
CA ASP A 139 22.00 0.39 -2.02
C ASP A 139 22.89 1.63 -2.05
N GLN A 140 22.39 2.76 -2.57
CA GLN A 140 23.15 3.98 -2.76
C GLN A 140 22.92 5.05 -1.68
N VAL A 141 21.82 4.95 -0.92
CA VAL A 141 21.35 6.03 -0.04
C VAL A 141 21.30 5.59 1.41
N LEU A 142 22.09 6.28 2.26
CA LEU A 142 21.95 6.18 3.70
C LEU A 142 20.85 7.14 4.20
N VAL A 143 19.68 6.61 4.54
CA VAL A 143 18.53 7.45 4.92
C VAL A 143 18.84 8.36 6.11
N ASN A 144 19.55 7.85 7.12
CA ASN A 144 19.97 8.64 8.28
C ASN A 144 21.27 9.42 8.00
N ASP A 145 21.17 10.40 7.10
CA ASP A 145 22.29 11.27 6.72
C ASP A 145 22.71 12.19 7.89
N PRO A 146 24.02 12.48 8.06
CA PRO A 146 24.47 13.49 9.02
C PRO A 146 23.97 14.91 8.70
N ASP A 147 23.68 15.23 7.44
CA ASP A 147 23.05 16.50 7.08
C ASP A 147 21.53 16.41 7.33
N PRO A 148 20.98 17.20 8.27
CA PRO A 148 19.56 17.16 8.59
C PRO A 148 18.67 17.57 7.41
N ALA A 149 19.11 18.45 6.52
CA ALA A 149 18.32 18.86 5.36
C ALA A 149 18.15 17.70 4.37
N VAL A 150 19.24 16.96 4.12
CA VAL A 150 19.25 15.77 3.25
C VAL A 150 18.45 14.63 3.88
N ARG A 151 18.67 14.36 5.17
CA ARG A 151 17.91 13.35 5.92
C ARG A 151 16.41 13.63 5.88
N ASP A 152 16.00 14.86 6.17
CA ASP A 152 14.59 15.23 6.19
C ASP A 152 13.98 15.14 4.79
N ASN A 153 14.74 15.49 3.74
CA ASN A 153 14.29 15.32 2.36
C ASN A 153 14.06 13.84 1.98
N ARG A 154 14.98 12.96 2.39
CA ARG A 154 14.84 11.50 2.21
C ARG A 154 13.62 10.96 2.94
N LEU A 155 13.36 11.42 4.16
CA LEU A 155 12.15 11.04 4.91
C LEU A 155 10.88 11.52 4.23
N ARG A 156 10.85 12.74 3.65
CA ARG A 156 9.71 13.22 2.84
C ARG A 156 9.49 12.33 1.61
N LEU A 157 10.55 11.96 0.90
CA LEU A 157 10.49 11.10 -0.29
C LEU A 157 9.92 9.71 0.07
N LEU A 158 10.43 9.09 1.14
CA LEU A 158 9.95 7.80 1.62
C LEU A 158 8.49 7.85 2.11
N ASN A 159 8.11 8.92 2.80
CA ASN A 159 6.74 9.13 3.25
C ASN A 159 5.79 9.33 2.07
N GLN A 160 6.19 10.09 1.04
CA GLN A 160 5.41 10.23 -0.18
C GLN A 160 5.19 8.86 -0.85
N LEU A 161 6.25 8.06 -0.98
CA LEU A 161 6.17 6.74 -1.60
C LEU A 161 5.14 5.83 -0.90
N ILE A 162 5.14 5.79 0.44
CA ILE A 162 4.15 5.00 1.19
C ILE A 162 2.74 5.54 0.96
N ASN A 163 2.53 6.85 1.11
CA ASN A 163 1.19 7.44 1.03
C ASN A 163 0.55 7.29 -0.36
N GLU A 164 1.37 7.32 -1.41
CA GLU A 164 0.91 7.18 -2.79
C GLU A 164 0.29 5.79 -3.05
N PHE A 165 0.87 4.73 -2.49
CA PHE A 165 0.46 3.35 -2.74
C PHE A 165 -0.42 2.73 -1.64
N SER A 166 -0.45 3.30 -0.43
CA SER A 166 -1.39 2.91 0.63
C SER A 166 -2.87 3.06 0.24
N SER A 167 -3.18 3.85 -0.79
CA SER A 167 -4.55 4.02 -1.27
C SER A 167 -5.12 2.79 -1.99
N ILE A 168 -4.26 1.89 -2.47
CA ILE A 168 -4.65 0.67 -3.21
C ILE A 168 -4.61 -0.54 -2.27
N ALA A 169 -3.48 -0.73 -1.58
CA ALA A 169 -3.30 -1.75 -0.55
C ALA A 169 -2.20 -1.30 0.43
N ASP A 170 -2.35 -1.59 1.72
CA ASP A 170 -1.22 -1.49 2.66
C ASP A 170 -0.28 -2.69 2.46
N PHE A 171 0.68 -2.54 1.54
CA PHE A 171 1.69 -3.56 1.25
C PHE A 171 2.56 -3.92 2.46
N SER A 172 2.64 -3.05 3.47
CA SER A 172 3.45 -3.31 4.67
C SER A 172 2.82 -4.31 5.63
N GLU A 173 1.49 -4.49 5.55
CA GLU A 173 0.72 -5.43 6.37
C GLU A 173 0.57 -6.81 5.69
N ILE A 174 1.06 -6.96 4.45
CA ILE A 174 0.97 -8.23 3.72
C ILE A 174 1.97 -9.23 4.31
N VAL A 175 1.43 -10.28 4.94
CA VAL A 175 2.23 -11.39 5.46
C VAL A 175 2.61 -12.32 4.32
N THR A 176 3.87 -12.27 3.92
CA THR A 176 4.48 -13.21 2.97
C THR A 176 5.01 -14.42 3.75
N LYS A 177 4.09 -15.27 4.27
CA LYS A 177 4.31 -16.65 4.73
C LYS A 177 3.00 -17.24 5.25
#